data_AF-A0A661RUU5-F1
#
_entry.id   AF-A0A661RUU5-F1
#
_cell.length_a   1.000
_cell.length_b   1.000
_cell.length_c   1.000
_cell.angle_alpha   90.00
_cell.angle_beta   90.00
_cell.angle_gamma   90.00
#
_symmetry.space_group_name_H-M   'P 1'
#
loop_
_entity.id
_entity.type
_entity.pdbx_description
1 polymer ?
#
loop_
_entity_poly.entity_id
_entity_poly.type
_entity_poly.pdbx_seq_one_letter_code
_entity_poly.pdbx_strand_id
1 'polypeptide(L)'
;MKIRIKKDDKVKVLTGKDKGKIGKVLKIVKKTNRVIIENINVVKVNQRPTQANPQGGIVEKNMPIHVSNLMIMCNSCVKPTRISMKLLEDGKRVRICKQCNQQIDS
;
A
#
# COMPACT_ATOMS: atom_id res chain seq x y z
N MET A 1 -6.74 -13.06 8.12
CA MET A 1 -7.15 -11.62 8.21
C MET A 1 -7.48 -11.12 6.82
N LYS A 2 -8.60 -10.41 6.62
CA LYS A 2 -9.01 -9.92 5.29
C LYS A 2 -8.38 -8.56 5.01
N ILE A 3 -7.39 -8.51 4.11
CA ILE A 3 -6.76 -7.26 3.66
C ILE A 3 -7.76 -6.49 2.79
N ARG A 4 -8.09 -5.25 3.19
CA ARG A 4 -9.02 -4.38 2.47
C ARG A 4 -8.32 -3.42 1.48
N ILE A 5 -6.98 -3.40 1.49
CA ILE A 5 -6.13 -2.66 0.56
C ILE A 5 -5.99 -3.48 -0.73
N LYS A 6 -5.97 -2.80 -1.88
CA LYS A 6 -5.77 -3.36 -3.22
C LYS A 6 -4.46 -2.83 -3.82
N LYS A 7 -4.02 -3.45 -4.91
CA LYS A 7 -2.92 -2.93 -5.72
C LYS A 7 -3.29 -1.54 -6.24
N ASP A 8 -2.31 -0.66 -6.37
CA ASP A 8 -2.47 0.71 -6.87
C ASP A 8 -3.23 1.69 -5.96
N ASP A 9 -3.72 1.26 -4.80
CA ASP A 9 -4.26 2.16 -3.77
C ASP A 9 -3.17 3.14 -3.27
N LYS A 10 -3.57 4.38 -2.98
CA LYS A 10 -2.75 5.35 -2.24
C LYS A 10 -2.91 5.10 -0.75
N VAL A 11 -1.79 4.96 -0.03
CA VAL A 11 -1.78 4.70 1.41
C VAL A 11 -0.85 5.65 2.14
N LYS A 12 -1.21 5.96 3.39
CA LYS A 12 -0.40 6.73 4.33
C LYS A 12 0.12 5.81 5.42
N VAL A 13 1.38 5.97 5.79
CA VAL A 13 2.01 5.25 6.90
C VAL A 13 1.65 5.94 8.22
N LEU A 14 1.06 5.19 9.15
CA LEU A 14 0.65 5.68 10.46
C LEU A 14 1.77 5.57 11.50
N THR A 15 2.56 4.52 11.43
CA THR A 15 3.56 4.14 12.45
C THR A 15 4.81 3.56 11.80
N GLY A 16 5.95 3.69 12.49
CA GLY A 16 7.26 3.21 12.04
C GLY A 16 8.16 4.31 11.47
N LYS A 17 9.30 3.90 10.90
CA LYS A 17 10.36 4.79 10.39
C LYS A 17 9.85 5.82 9.37
N ASP A 18 8.92 5.40 8.51
CA ASP A 18 8.38 6.23 7.43
C ASP A 18 7.02 6.85 7.78
N LYS A 19 6.72 7.04 9.08
CA LYS A 19 5.47 7.65 9.55
C LYS A 19 5.19 8.98 8.83
N GLY A 20 3.95 9.14 8.37
CA GLY A 20 3.48 10.35 7.68
C GLY A 20 3.65 10.32 6.17
N LYS A 21 4.56 9.50 5.63
CA LYS A 21 4.74 9.37 4.18
C LYS A 21 3.53 8.74 3.51
N ILE A 22 3.30 9.15 2.27
CA ILE A 22 2.25 8.65 1.39
C ILE A 22 2.93 7.94 0.22
N GLY A 23 2.37 6.80 -0.19
CA GLY A 23 2.90 6.05 -1.32
C GLY A 23 1.84 5.19 -1.98
N LYS A 24 2.18 4.66 -3.15
CA LYS A 24 1.32 3.79 -3.94
C LYS A 24 1.63 2.32 -3.67
N VAL A 25 0.60 1.49 -3.54
CA VAL A 25 0.76 0.06 -3.30
C VAL A 25 1.21 -0.65 -4.57
N LEU A 26 2.43 -1.20 -4.55
CA LEU A 26 3.00 -1.96 -5.67
C LEU A 26 2.56 -3.42 -5.66
N LYS A 27 2.60 -4.04 -4.47
CA LYS A 27 2.31 -5.47 -4.31
C LYS A 27 1.79 -5.78 -2.92
N ILE A 28 0.84 -6.72 -2.86
CA ILE A 28 0.30 -7.23 -1.60
C ILE A 28 0.75 -8.68 -1.41
N VAL A 29 1.37 -8.95 -0.26
CA VAL A 29 1.78 -10.28 0.17
C VAL A 29 0.74 -10.81 1.16
N LYS A 30 -0.32 -11.43 0.63
CA LYS A 30 -1.47 -11.90 1.42
C LYS A 30 -1.08 -12.91 2.50
N LYS A 31 -0.11 -13.79 2.22
CA LYS A 31 0.35 -14.84 3.16
C LYS A 31 0.88 -14.26 4.48
N THR A 32 1.56 -13.11 4.43
CA THR A 32 2.22 -12.50 5.60
C THR A 32 1.55 -11.20 6.05
N ASN A 33 0.40 -10.83 5.47
CA ASN A 33 -0.29 -9.56 5.74
C ASN A 33 0.63 -8.33 5.58
N ARG A 34 1.50 -8.34 4.56
CA ARG A 34 2.39 -7.21 4.26
C ARG A 34 2.13 -6.63 2.88
N VAL A 35 2.55 -5.40 2.70
CA VAL A 35 2.38 -4.61 1.48
C VAL A 35 3.70 -3.94 1.13
N ILE A 36 4.08 -4.01 -0.14
CA ILE A 36 5.22 -3.27 -0.70
C ILE A 36 4.65 -1.99 -1.28
N ILE A 37 5.19 -0.87 -0.83
CA ILE A 37 4.77 0.48 -1.21
C ILE A 37 5.93 1.16 -1.92
N GLU A 38 5.63 1.99 -2.89
CA GLU A 38 6.60 2.80 -3.60
C GLU A 38 7.28 3.82 -2.68
N ASN A 39 8.62 3.87 -2.70
CA ASN A 39 9.47 4.82 -1.96
C ASN A 39 9.27 4.83 -0.43
N ILE A 40 8.76 3.73 0.14
CA ILE A 40 8.58 3.55 1.57
C ILE A 40 9.31 2.29 2.01
N ASN A 41 9.98 2.35 3.17
CA ASN A 41 10.78 1.27 3.73
C ASN A 41 11.87 0.82 2.76
N VAL A 42 12.57 1.80 2.18
CA VAL A 42 13.67 1.58 1.25
C VAL A 42 14.90 1.14 2.03
N VAL A 43 15.50 0.05 1.57
CA VAL A 43 16.76 -0.48 2.10
C VAL A 43 17.78 -0.58 0.97
N LYS A 44 19.03 -0.32 1.32
CA LYS A 44 20.18 -0.53 0.45
C LYS A 44 20.63 -1.98 0.59
N VAL A 45 20.58 -2.74 -0.50
CA VAL A 45 20.99 -4.15 -0.54
C VAL A 45 22.22 -4.26 -1.43
N ASN A 46 23.29 -4.84 -0.88
CA ASN A 46 24.46 -5.16 -1.65
C ASN A 46 24.16 -6.42 -2.48
N GLN A 47 24.08 -6.25 -3.79
CA GLN A 47 23.79 -7.32 -4.72
C GLN A 47 25.11 -7.83 -5.32
N ARG A 48 25.36 -9.14 -5.15
CA ARG A 48 26.47 -9.80 -5.85
C ARG A 48 26.25 -9.70 -7.37
N PRO A 49 27.31 -9.62 -8.17
CA PRO A 49 27.20 -9.66 -9.63
C PRO A 49 26.39 -10.87 -10.10
N THR A 50 25.50 -10.65 -11.05
CA THR A 50 24.72 -11.70 -11.72
C THR A 50 24.76 -11.49 -13.23
N GLN A 51 24.36 -12.47 -14.03
CA GLN A 51 24.32 -12.31 -15.49
C GLN A 51 23.47 -11.12 -15.95
N ALA A 52 22.40 -10.79 -15.21
CA ALA A 52 21.54 -9.64 -15.47
C ALA A 52 22.11 -8.31 -14.93
N ASN A 53 23.02 -8.36 -13.95
CA ASN A 53 23.72 -7.20 -13.43
C ASN A 53 25.20 -7.54 -13.16
N PRO A 54 26.05 -7.57 -14.20
CA PRO A 54 27.45 -8.03 -14.09
C PRO A 54 28.34 -7.07 -13.29
N GLN A 55 27.94 -5.80 -13.13
CA GLN A 55 28.66 -4.84 -12.31
C GLN A 55 28.38 -5.02 -10.80
N GLY A 56 27.30 -5.74 -10.45
CA GLY A 56 26.82 -5.83 -9.07
C GLY A 56 26.46 -4.45 -8.52
N GLY A 57 26.61 -4.27 -7.20
CA GLY A 57 26.54 -2.96 -6.56
C GLY A 57 25.45 -2.83 -5.50
N ILE A 58 25.21 -1.58 -5.08
CA ILE A 58 24.23 -1.25 -4.06
C ILE A 58 22.92 -0.92 -4.75
N VAL A 59 21.89 -1.74 -4.54
CA VAL A 59 20.56 -1.54 -5.11
C VAL A 59 19.60 -1.11 -4.02
N GLU A 60 18.77 -0.12 -4.33
CA GLU A 60 17.68 0.31 -3.46
C GLU A 60 16.44 -0.55 -3.70
N LYS A 61 15.90 -1.12 -2.62
CA LYS A 61 14.74 -2.01 -2.70
C LYS A 61 13.69 -1.63 -1.66
N ASN A 62 12.44 -1.56 -2.09
CA ASN A 62 11.30 -1.30 -1.21
C ASN A 62 10.95 -2.59 -0.45
N MET A 63 10.99 -2.52 0.88
CA MET A 63 10.70 -3.66 1.75
C MET A 63 9.25 -3.66 2.24
N PRO A 64 8.67 -4.84 2.49
CA PRO A 64 7.26 -4.97 2.84
C PRO A 64 6.95 -4.47 4.26
N ILE A 65 5.93 -3.61 4.37
CA ILE A 65 5.37 -3.10 5.63
C ILE A 65 4.11 -3.87 6.00
N HIS A 66 3.85 -4.05 7.30
CA HIS A 66 2.63 -4.70 7.78
C HIS A 66 1.37 -3.84 7.53
N VAL A 67 0.27 -4.45 7.11
CA VAL A 67 -0.98 -3.76 6.75
C VAL A 67 -1.54 -2.89 7.87
N SER A 68 -1.33 -3.26 9.14
CA SER A 68 -1.83 -2.50 10.30
C SER A 68 -1.23 -1.09 10.41
N ASN A 69 -0.05 -0.87 9.84
CA ASN A 69 0.66 0.41 9.95
C ASN A 69 0.25 1.37 8.83
N LEU A 70 -0.77 1.01 8.04
CA LEU A 70 -1.18 1.72 6.85
C LEU A 70 -2.65 2.14 6.94
N MET A 71 -2.96 3.30 6.36
CA MET A 71 -4.32 3.75 6.10
C MET A 71 -4.49 4.10 4.63
N ILE A 72 -5.67 3.82 4.06
CA ILE A 72 -5.99 4.27 2.71
C ILE A 72 -6.17 5.78 2.71
N MET A 73 -5.53 6.44 1.76
CA MET A 73 -5.81 7.82 1.40
C MET A 73 -6.99 7.83 0.44
N CYS A 74 -8.07 8.51 0.80
CA CYS A 74 -9.18 8.69 -0.12
C CYS A 74 -8.80 9.72 -1.19
N ASN A 75 -9.05 9.41 -2.46
CA ASN A 75 -8.73 10.31 -3.58
C ASN A 75 -9.53 11.61 -3.54
N SER A 76 -10.74 11.57 -2.99
CA SER A 76 -11.65 12.72 -3.02
C SER A 76 -11.47 13.66 -1.83
N CYS A 77 -11.38 13.13 -0.60
CA CYS A 77 -11.23 13.96 0.59
C CYS A 77 -9.76 14.17 1.01
N VAL A 78 -8.81 13.52 0.34
CA VAL A 78 -7.34 13.61 0.57
C VAL A 78 -6.98 13.39 2.05
N LYS A 79 -7.77 12.59 2.76
CA LYS A 79 -7.55 12.25 4.17
C LYS A 79 -7.30 10.75 4.33
N PRO A 80 -6.51 10.34 5.34
CA PRO A 80 -6.37 8.94 5.71
C PRO A 80 -7.67 8.45 6.35
N THR A 81 -8.28 7.41 5.79
CA THR A 81 -9.62 6.98 6.21
C THR A 81 -9.74 5.48 6.37
N ARG A 82 -10.71 5.08 7.20
CA ARG A 82 -11.14 3.69 7.33
C ARG A 82 -12.13 3.36 6.21
N ILE A 83 -12.11 2.10 5.79
CA ILE A 83 -12.93 1.58 4.69
C ILE A 83 -14.20 0.95 5.25
N SER A 84 -15.35 1.36 4.72
CA SER A 84 -16.62 0.63 4.83
C SER A 84 -16.89 -0.16 3.55
N MET A 85 -17.74 -1.18 3.63
CA MET A 85 -18.23 -1.90 2.45
C MET A 85 -19.72 -1.59 2.32
N LYS A 86 -20.19 -1.23 1.12
CA LYS A 86 -21.61 -1.05 0.83
C LYS A 86 -21.99 -1.90 -0.38
N LEU A 87 -23.24 -2.37 -0.39
CA LEU A 87 -23.85 -3.01 -1.56
C LEU A 87 -24.47 -1.91 -2.42
N LEU A 88 -24.13 -1.90 -3.71
CA LEU A 88 -24.83 -1.09 -4.71
C LEU A 88 -26.13 -1.79 -5.13
N GLU A 89 -27.00 -1.04 -5.79
CA GLU A 89 -28.26 -1.54 -6.35
C GLU A 89 -28.02 -2.66 -7.39
N ASP A 90 -26.89 -2.59 -8.10
CA ASP A 90 -26.42 -3.64 -9.04
C ASP A 90 -25.93 -4.93 -8.34
N GLY A 91 -26.04 -5.03 -7.01
CA GLY A 91 -25.55 -6.17 -6.21
C GLY A 91 -24.03 -6.20 -6.00
N LYS A 92 -23.26 -5.27 -6.57
CA LYS A 92 -21.80 -5.19 -6.39
C LYS A 92 -21.43 -4.63 -5.02
N ARG A 93 -20.44 -5.24 -4.37
CA ARG A 93 -19.86 -4.75 -3.11
C ARG A 93 -18.67 -3.83 -3.38
N VAL A 94 -18.80 -2.56 -3.00
CA VAL A 94 -17.77 -1.53 -3.20
C VAL A 94 -17.18 -1.02 -1.89
N ARG A 95 -15.92 -0.60 -1.94
CA ARG A 95 -15.23 0.07 -0.83
C ARG A 95 -15.63 1.54 -0.79
N ILE A 96 -16.06 1.99 0.38
CA ILE A 96 -16.48 3.36 0.64
C ILE A 96 -15.62 4.00 1.72
N CYS A 97 -15.27 5.27 1.53
CA CYS A 97 -14.62 6.09 2.54
C CYS A 97 -15.58 6.40 3.70
N LYS A 98 -15.20 6.08 4.95
CA LYS A 98 -16.03 6.42 6.12
C LYS A 98 -16.18 7.92 6.41
N GLN A 99 -15.35 8.79 5.83
CA GLN A 99 -15.43 10.23 6.08
C GLN A 99 -16.31 10.96 5.07
N CYS A 100 -16.15 10.71 3.77
CA CYS A 100 -16.92 11.40 2.73
C CYS A 100 -17.98 10.52 2.04
N ASN A 101 -18.12 9.26 2.44
CA ASN A 101 -19.05 8.28 1.85
C ASN A 101 -18.89 8.04 0.34
N GLN A 102 -17.79 8.48 -0.25
CA GLN A 102 -17.48 8.25 -1.67
C GLN A 102 -16.77 6.91 -1.88
N GLN A 103 -16.93 6.38 -3.09
CA GLN A 103 -16.31 5.13 -3.53
C GLN A 103 -14.80 5.30 -3.71
N ILE A 104 -14.04 4.31 -3.21
CA ILE A 104 -12.57 4.25 -3.32
C ILE A 104 -12.14 3.42 -4.53
N ASP A 105 -12.99 2.46 -4.92
CA ASP A 105 -12.75 1.60 -6.08
C ASP A 105 -13.02 2.38 -7.38
N SER A 106 -11.97 2.76 -8.09
CA SER A 106 -12.01 3.15 -9.50
C SER A 106 -11.51 1.98 -10.36
#